data_AF-A0A2V8GU02-F1
#
_entry.id   AF-A0A2V8GU02-F1
#
_cell.length_a   1.000
_cell.length_b   1.000
_cell.length_c   1.000
_cell.angle_alpha   90.00
_cell.angle_beta   90.00
_cell.angle_gamma   90.00
#
_symmetry.space_group_name_H-M   'P 1'
#
loop_
_entity.id
_entity.type
_entity.pdbx_description
1 polymer ?
#
loop_
_entity_poly.entity_id
_entity_poly.type
_entity_poly.pdbx_seq_one_letter_code
_entity_poly.pdbx_strand_id
1 'polypeptide(L)'
;MLVDKPASAMPVAPSGFTVSVYAEMPAPRVMVYAPNGDLFVSSPASNTITVLRDANNDGVFEARSVYAGTPPANPPAPPAGQRPTPPPPPGPVNPGVNGEILGASAPACAPPPPFNNRGPGTVAAPFGMAFHDGYLYVGNTGSLVRFKYTNGDLKAQGEPEKLLDLPTGGHSTRNVIFNRAGTKMYVSVGSMSNNNAGEDCRRAAILEFNPDGSGYRVFASGIRNPVGLTLQPGTDTIWTAMNERDNLGDDLVPDYATSVKDGGFYGWPYSYIGSNYDPRYVGAFPELVKRAIVPDVLIPAHSAALGITFYTGTQFPQRYRNGAFVALHGSWNRSMASGYRVAFFPMTNNKPGALEDFVTGFVINDGEGGAPLERWGRPVGVTVARDGSLLVSDDGSNKIWKISAAR
;
A
#
# COMPACT_ATOMS: atom_id res chain seq x y z
N MET A 1 0.43 -19.81 8.72
CA MET A 1 1.91 -19.84 8.75
C MET A 1 2.46 -19.61 7.34
N LEU A 2 3.56 -18.86 7.21
CA LEU A 2 4.27 -18.75 5.93
C LEU A 2 5.16 -19.98 5.87
N VAL A 3 4.99 -20.79 4.84
CA VAL A 3 5.78 -22.00 4.62
C VAL A 3 6.65 -21.80 3.39
N ASP A 4 7.67 -22.63 3.26
CA ASP A 4 8.48 -22.66 2.06
C ASP A 4 7.60 -22.97 0.84
N LYS A 5 7.89 -22.29 -0.27
CA LYS A 5 7.17 -22.54 -1.52
C LYS A 5 7.40 -23.98 -1.99
N PRO A 6 6.34 -24.78 -2.18
CA PRO A 6 6.48 -26.08 -2.81
C PRO A 6 7.15 -25.93 -4.19
N ALA A 7 8.01 -26.86 -4.57
CA ALA A 7 8.84 -26.73 -5.78
C ALA A 7 7.99 -26.45 -7.04
N SER A 8 6.86 -27.14 -7.19
CA SER A 8 5.92 -27.00 -8.30
C SER A 8 4.87 -25.90 -8.14
N ALA A 9 4.75 -25.28 -6.95
CA ALA A 9 3.74 -24.25 -6.73
C ALA A 9 4.08 -22.97 -7.51
N MET A 10 3.09 -22.47 -8.23
CA MET A 10 3.12 -21.22 -9.00
C MET A 10 1.83 -20.45 -8.75
N PRO A 11 1.84 -19.12 -8.87
CA PRO A 11 0.59 -18.37 -8.90
C PRO A 11 -0.22 -18.79 -10.12
N VAL A 12 -1.55 -18.76 -9.97
CA VAL A 12 -2.50 -19.18 -11.01
C VAL A 12 -3.17 -17.92 -11.56
N ALA A 13 -2.96 -17.64 -12.84
CA ALA A 13 -3.67 -16.59 -13.57
C ALA A 13 -4.86 -17.18 -14.36
N PRO A 14 -5.79 -16.35 -14.88
CA PRO A 14 -6.92 -16.86 -15.65
C PRO A 14 -6.46 -17.48 -16.98
N SER A 15 -7.35 -18.23 -17.62
CA SER A 15 -7.09 -18.76 -18.96
C SER A 15 -6.71 -17.64 -19.94
N GLY A 16 -5.74 -17.93 -20.82
CA GLY A 16 -5.17 -16.93 -21.73
C GLY A 16 -4.08 -16.06 -21.11
N PHE A 17 -3.58 -16.38 -19.91
CA PHE A 17 -2.42 -15.74 -19.30
C PHE A 17 -1.34 -16.74 -18.93
N THR A 18 -0.09 -16.27 -18.89
CA THR A 18 1.05 -17.01 -18.36
C THR A 18 1.63 -16.28 -17.15
N VAL A 19 2.18 -17.05 -16.21
CA VAL A 19 2.90 -16.53 -15.04
C VAL A 19 4.34 -17.00 -15.10
N SER A 20 5.28 -16.08 -15.00
CA SER A 20 6.72 -16.37 -14.91
C SER A 20 7.38 -15.58 -13.79
N VAL A 21 8.59 -15.99 -13.40
CA VAL A 21 9.42 -15.21 -12.48
C VAL A 21 10.10 -14.09 -13.28
N TYR A 22 9.90 -12.84 -12.86
CA TYR A 22 10.62 -11.69 -13.40
C TYR A 22 11.95 -11.49 -12.70
N ALA A 23 11.94 -11.52 -11.36
CA ALA A 23 13.13 -11.36 -10.55
C ALA A 23 13.00 -12.10 -9.21
N GLU A 24 14.12 -12.55 -8.67
CA GLU A 24 14.21 -13.05 -7.30
C GLU A 24 14.96 -12.04 -6.44
N MET A 25 14.32 -11.57 -5.37
CA MET A 25 14.92 -10.60 -4.47
C MET A 25 14.28 -10.62 -3.08
N PRO A 26 15.01 -10.25 -2.02
CA PRO A 26 14.46 -10.24 -0.67
C PRO A 26 13.34 -9.21 -0.49
N ALA A 27 12.20 -9.68 0.01
CA ALA A 27 11.03 -8.91 0.46
C ALA A 27 10.68 -7.69 -0.42
N PRO A 28 10.49 -7.85 -1.75
CA PRO A 28 10.16 -6.74 -2.64
C PRO A 28 8.80 -6.16 -2.28
N ARG A 29 8.68 -4.83 -2.30
CA ARG A 29 7.43 -4.11 -2.03
C ARG A 29 7.03 -3.28 -3.25
N VAL A 30 7.08 -1.95 -3.18
CA VAL A 30 6.62 -1.08 -4.27
C VAL A 30 7.63 -1.10 -5.42
N MET A 31 7.10 -1.05 -6.65
CA MET A 31 7.86 -1.02 -7.89
C MET A 31 7.48 0.21 -8.70
N VAL A 32 8.45 1.00 -9.15
CA VAL A 32 8.23 2.17 -10.01
C VAL A 32 9.22 2.17 -11.15
N TYR A 33 8.76 2.53 -12.35
CA TYR A 33 9.66 2.72 -13.49
C TYR A 33 10.27 4.12 -13.47
N ALA A 34 11.58 4.18 -13.67
CA ALA A 34 12.27 5.41 -14.01
C ALA A 34 11.91 5.87 -15.44
N PRO A 35 12.10 7.16 -15.77
CA PRO A 35 11.83 7.66 -17.13
C PRO A 35 12.58 6.89 -18.23
N ASN A 36 13.81 6.46 -17.97
CA ASN A 36 14.60 5.65 -18.91
C ASN A 36 14.11 4.19 -19.06
N GLY A 37 13.37 3.67 -18.09
CA GLY A 37 12.79 2.33 -18.12
C GLY A 37 13.37 1.30 -17.18
N ASP A 38 14.33 1.70 -16.36
CA ASP A 38 14.75 0.85 -15.27
C ASP A 38 13.63 0.71 -14.24
N LEU A 39 13.48 -0.50 -13.70
CA LEU A 39 12.54 -0.78 -12.63
C LEU A 39 13.23 -0.59 -11.28
N PHE A 40 12.70 0.31 -10.45
CA PHE A 40 13.14 0.54 -9.08
C PHE A 40 12.22 -0.21 -8.14
N VAL A 41 12.79 -0.95 -7.19
CA VAL A 41 12.06 -1.80 -6.25
C VAL A 41 12.50 -1.49 -4.82
N SER A 42 11.54 -1.14 -3.96
CA SER A 42 11.78 -0.91 -2.54
C SER A 42 11.82 -2.23 -1.77
N SER A 43 12.76 -2.38 -0.85
CA SER A 43 12.81 -3.47 0.12
C SER A 43 13.02 -2.90 1.53
N PRO A 44 11.94 -2.53 2.25
CA PRO A 44 12.03 -1.95 3.58
C PRO A 44 12.72 -2.85 4.60
N ALA A 45 12.52 -4.18 4.50
CA ALA A 45 13.11 -5.16 5.42
C ALA A 45 14.65 -5.20 5.34
N SER A 46 15.21 -4.93 4.16
CA SER A 46 16.66 -4.81 3.93
C SER A 46 17.14 -3.36 3.89
N ASN A 47 16.25 -2.40 4.11
CA ASN A 47 16.53 -0.96 4.06
C ASN A 47 17.19 -0.49 2.74
N THR A 48 16.72 -1.02 1.60
CA THR A 48 17.36 -0.78 0.29
C THR A 48 16.36 -0.44 -0.79
N ILE A 49 16.83 0.29 -1.80
CA ILE A 49 16.18 0.45 -3.10
C ILE A 49 17.07 -0.21 -4.14
N THR A 50 16.51 -1.16 -4.89
CA THR A 50 17.22 -1.89 -5.95
C THR A 50 16.76 -1.39 -7.31
N VAL A 51 17.69 -1.21 -8.24
CA VAL A 51 17.42 -0.95 -9.66
C VAL A 51 17.64 -2.23 -10.47
N LEU A 52 16.69 -2.53 -11.34
CA LEU A 52 16.70 -3.62 -12.31
C LEU A 52 16.58 -3.03 -13.72
N ARG A 53 17.62 -3.21 -14.54
CA ARG A 53 17.64 -2.79 -15.95
C ARG A 53 17.47 -4.01 -16.83
N ASP A 54 16.41 -3.98 -17.63
CA ASP A 54 16.10 -4.91 -18.72
C ASP A 54 15.84 -4.04 -19.97
N ALA A 55 16.93 -3.56 -20.57
CA ALA A 55 16.90 -2.51 -21.59
C ALA A 55 16.30 -3.00 -22.90
N ASN A 56 16.49 -4.29 -23.21
CA ASN A 56 15.95 -4.93 -24.40
C ASN A 56 14.59 -5.63 -24.16
N ASN A 57 14.12 -5.69 -22.91
CA ASN A 57 12.87 -6.33 -22.48
C ASN A 57 12.81 -7.83 -22.86
N ASP A 58 13.94 -8.53 -22.78
CA ASP A 58 14.02 -9.97 -23.02
C ASP A 58 13.86 -10.80 -21.73
N GLY A 59 13.80 -10.14 -20.56
CA GLY A 59 13.71 -10.78 -19.24
C GLY A 59 15.06 -11.11 -18.61
N VAL A 60 16.18 -10.74 -19.23
CA VAL A 60 17.54 -10.89 -18.72
C VAL A 60 18.09 -9.50 -18.35
N PHE A 61 18.30 -9.28 -17.06
CA PHE A 61 18.78 -7.97 -16.60
C PHE A 61 20.22 -7.68 -17.03
N GLU A 62 20.46 -6.62 -17.79
CA GLU A 62 21.82 -6.14 -18.08
C GLU A 62 22.45 -5.43 -16.87
N ALA A 63 21.64 -4.95 -15.93
CA ALA A 63 22.14 -4.47 -14.65
C ALA A 63 21.18 -4.73 -13.49
N ARG A 64 21.76 -5.13 -12.36
CA ARG A 64 21.09 -5.19 -11.06
C ARG A 64 22.01 -4.54 -10.03
N SER A 65 21.52 -3.52 -9.33
CA SER A 65 22.31 -2.83 -8.31
C SER A 65 21.46 -2.33 -7.16
N VAL A 66 22.07 -2.21 -5.98
CA VAL A 66 21.49 -1.43 -4.89
C VAL A 66 21.70 0.04 -5.25
N TYR A 67 20.61 0.72 -5.60
CA TYR A 67 20.63 2.14 -5.95
C TYR A 67 20.95 2.99 -4.72
N ALA A 68 20.26 2.73 -3.60
CA ALA A 68 20.44 3.44 -2.34
C ALA A 68 20.11 2.56 -1.14
N GLY A 69 20.67 2.93 0.02
CA GLY A 69 20.55 2.19 1.27
C GLY A 69 21.64 1.13 1.42
N THR A 70 21.79 0.62 2.65
CA THR A 70 22.80 -0.38 2.98
C THR A 70 22.09 -1.69 3.28
N PRO A 71 22.28 -2.75 2.48
CA PRO A 71 21.78 -4.07 2.83
C PRO A 71 22.39 -4.48 4.19
N PRO A 72 21.61 -5.04 5.13
CA PRO A 72 22.20 -5.58 6.35
C PRO A 72 23.23 -6.67 6.02
N ALA A 73 24.34 -6.70 6.76
CA ALA A 73 25.44 -7.65 6.56
C ALA A 73 24.99 -9.12 6.62
N ASN A 74 23.89 -9.38 7.35
CA ASN A 74 23.12 -10.62 7.31
C ASN A 74 21.65 -10.23 7.09
N PRO A 75 21.06 -10.51 5.91
CA PRO A 75 19.62 -10.31 5.74
C PRO A 75 18.89 -11.14 6.80
N PRO A 76 17.99 -10.54 7.60
CA PRO A 76 17.17 -11.33 8.51
C PRO A 76 16.44 -12.38 7.68
N ALA A 77 16.39 -13.62 8.18
CA ALA A 77 15.47 -14.62 7.65
C ALA A 77 14.07 -13.97 7.53
N PRO A 78 13.26 -14.35 6.52
CA PRO A 78 11.88 -13.87 6.44
C PRO A 78 11.27 -13.99 7.84
N PRO A 79 10.61 -12.96 8.37
CA PRO A 79 10.16 -12.98 9.75
C PRO A 79 9.39 -14.27 9.96
N ALA A 80 9.98 -15.20 10.73
CA ALA A 80 9.32 -16.44 11.13
C ALA A 80 8.02 -15.97 11.73
N GLY A 81 6.90 -16.30 11.09
CA GLY A 81 5.64 -15.59 11.28
C GLY A 81 5.37 -15.41 12.76
N GLN A 82 5.73 -14.23 13.29
CA GLN A 82 5.36 -13.89 14.64
C GLN A 82 3.88 -13.71 14.49
N ARG A 83 3.14 -14.73 14.92
CA ARG A 83 1.74 -14.59 15.25
C ARG A 83 1.70 -13.31 16.06
N PRO A 84 1.00 -12.26 15.61
CA PRO A 84 0.73 -11.15 16.52
C PRO A 84 0.20 -11.82 17.77
N THR A 85 0.84 -11.55 18.91
CA THR A 85 0.29 -12.00 20.18
C THR A 85 -1.19 -11.63 20.14
N PRO A 86 -2.12 -12.58 20.34
CA PRO A 86 -3.52 -12.23 20.44
C PRO A 86 -3.58 -11.03 21.37
N PRO A 87 -4.21 -9.91 20.97
CA PRO A 87 -4.39 -8.82 21.90
C PRO A 87 -5.01 -9.43 23.17
N PRO A 88 -4.63 -8.97 24.36
CA PRO A 88 -5.33 -9.40 25.56
C PRO A 88 -6.84 -9.30 25.30
N PRO A 89 -7.65 -10.25 25.80
CA PRO A 89 -9.09 -10.17 25.67
C PRO A 89 -9.52 -8.75 26.01
N PRO A 90 -10.44 -8.13 25.26
CA PRO A 90 -10.82 -6.75 25.49
C PRO A 90 -11.06 -6.60 26.98
N GLY A 91 -10.19 -5.81 27.62
CA GLY A 91 -10.38 -5.50 29.03
C GLY A 91 -11.79 -4.93 29.20
N PRO A 92 -12.40 -5.06 30.38
CA PRO A 92 -13.66 -4.37 30.65
C PRO A 92 -13.52 -2.95 30.12
N VAL A 93 -14.45 -2.55 29.24
CA VAL A 93 -14.50 -1.21 28.67
C VAL A 93 -14.43 -0.27 29.85
N ASN A 94 -13.27 0.35 30.05
CA ASN A 94 -13.07 1.19 31.21
C ASN A 94 -13.97 2.40 30.98
N PRO A 95 -15.05 2.60 31.76
CA PRO A 95 -15.92 3.76 31.57
C PRO A 95 -15.17 5.08 31.87
N GLY A 96 -13.95 4.96 32.38
CA GLY A 96 -13.07 6.04 32.83
C GLY A 96 -11.90 6.37 31.91
N VAL A 97 -11.97 6.10 30.59
CA VAL A 97 -11.37 7.13 29.71
C VAL A 97 -12.28 8.33 29.95
N ASN A 98 -11.84 9.24 30.83
CA ASN A 98 -12.53 10.49 31.07
C ASN A 98 -12.95 11.01 29.72
N GLY A 99 -14.25 10.91 29.43
CA GLY A 99 -14.84 11.53 28.29
C GLY A 99 -14.57 13.00 28.46
N GLU A 100 -13.50 13.49 27.84
CA GLU A 100 -13.70 14.69 27.05
C GLU A 100 -14.96 14.39 26.27
N ILE A 101 -16.05 15.06 26.64
CA ILE A 101 -17.25 15.10 25.84
C ILE A 101 -16.74 15.56 24.49
N LEU A 102 -16.56 14.59 23.59
CA LEU A 102 -16.08 14.82 22.25
C LEU A 102 -17.14 15.71 21.64
N GLY A 103 -16.83 17.01 21.60
CA GLY A 103 -17.78 18.04 21.20
C GLY A 103 -18.31 17.78 19.79
N ALA A 104 -19.33 18.52 19.37
CA ALA A 104 -19.98 18.31 18.08
C ALA A 104 -19.05 18.45 16.84
N SER A 105 -17.79 18.84 17.03
CA SER A 105 -16.79 19.04 15.98
C SER A 105 -15.52 18.26 16.30
N ALA A 106 -15.02 17.47 15.35
CA ALA A 106 -13.71 16.86 15.48
C ALA A 106 -12.60 17.92 15.58
N PRO A 107 -11.53 17.65 16.33
CA PRO A 107 -10.44 18.60 16.47
C PRO A 107 -9.82 18.92 15.11
N ALA A 108 -9.67 20.21 14.81
CA ALA A 108 -8.94 20.66 13.64
C ALA A 108 -7.46 20.25 13.77
N CYS A 109 -6.84 19.84 12.65
CA CYS A 109 -5.41 19.59 12.59
C CYS A 109 -4.66 20.93 12.67
N ALA A 110 -4.42 21.47 13.88
CA ALA A 110 -3.83 22.79 14.02
C ALA A 110 -3.09 23.03 15.36
N PRO A 111 -1.78 23.39 15.29
CA PRO A 111 -0.83 23.08 14.23
C PRO A 111 -0.27 21.66 14.39
N PRO A 112 0.08 20.96 13.30
CA PRO A 112 0.91 19.76 13.41
C PRO A 112 2.27 20.13 14.03
N PRO A 113 2.96 19.19 14.70
CA PRO A 113 4.34 19.38 15.11
C PRO A 113 5.23 19.81 13.92
N PRO A 114 6.33 20.56 14.13
CA PRO A 114 7.26 20.90 13.07
C PRO A 114 7.62 19.67 12.23
N PHE A 115 7.34 19.74 10.94
CA PHE A 115 7.45 18.60 10.03
C PHE A 115 8.31 18.89 8.81
N ASN A 116 8.74 20.14 8.61
CA ASN A 116 9.51 20.59 7.46
C ASN A 116 11.00 20.74 7.79
N ASN A 117 11.53 19.93 8.70
CA ASN A 117 12.96 19.95 9.02
C ASN A 117 13.75 19.40 7.83
N ARG A 118 14.27 20.30 7.00
CA ARG A 118 15.06 19.94 5.82
C ARG A 118 16.53 19.69 6.17
N GLY A 119 17.22 18.94 5.32
CA GLY A 119 18.66 18.69 5.46
C GLY A 119 19.06 17.35 4.86
N PRO A 120 20.25 16.82 5.21
CA PRO A 120 20.63 15.46 4.86
C PRO A 120 19.61 14.45 5.41
N GLY A 121 19.21 13.51 4.57
CA GLY A 121 18.36 12.38 4.91
C GLY A 121 19.12 11.06 4.91
N THR A 122 18.39 9.97 5.12
CA THR A 122 18.88 8.60 4.98
C THR A 122 17.79 7.73 4.35
N VAL A 123 18.15 6.55 3.87
CA VAL A 123 17.16 5.50 3.54
C VAL A 123 16.78 4.78 4.83
N ALA A 124 15.49 4.73 5.16
CA ALA A 124 14.99 4.16 6.41
C ALA A 124 13.61 3.50 6.22
N ALA A 125 13.62 2.19 6.04
CA ALA A 125 12.47 1.38 5.66
C ALA A 125 11.71 1.99 4.46
N PRO A 126 12.37 2.13 3.30
CA PRO A 126 11.76 2.75 2.11
C PRO A 126 10.58 1.91 1.63
N PHE A 127 9.45 2.55 1.34
CA PHE A 127 8.26 1.90 0.81
C PHE A 127 7.83 2.51 -0.53
N GLY A 128 7.04 3.57 -0.53
CA GLY A 128 6.60 4.20 -1.77
C GLY A 128 7.70 4.98 -2.44
N MET A 129 7.65 5.01 -3.78
CA MET A 129 8.62 5.71 -4.61
C MET A 129 7.93 6.35 -5.81
N ALA A 130 8.40 7.53 -6.19
CA ALA A 130 7.92 8.22 -7.39
C ALA A 130 9.04 9.04 -8.03
N PHE A 131 9.13 8.97 -9.36
CA PHE A 131 10.02 9.85 -10.13
C PHE A 131 9.29 11.14 -10.50
N HIS A 132 9.93 12.28 -10.25
CA HIS A 132 9.40 13.58 -10.63
C HIS A 132 10.53 14.62 -10.76
N ASP A 133 10.54 15.37 -11.86
CA ASP A 133 11.43 16.52 -12.11
C ASP A 133 12.93 16.26 -11.84
N GLY A 134 13.46 15.13 -12.32
CA GLY A 134 14.87 14.78 -12.11
C GLY A 134 15.20 14.26 -10.70
N TYR A 135 14.19 13.88 -9.93
CA TYR A 135 14.36 13.27 -8.61
C TYR A 135 13.63 11.94 -8.48
N LEU A 136 14.18 11.05 -7.67
CA LEU A 136 13.48 9.92 -7.07
C LEU A 136 13.03 10.32 -5.66
N TYR A 137 11.72 10.44 -5.44
CA TYR A 137 11.11 10.64 -4.12
C TYR A 137 10.88 9.29 -3.44
N VAL A 138 11.15 9.21 -2.14
CA VAL A 138 11.08 7.98 -1.35
C VAL A 138 10.37 8.27 -0.04
N GLY A 139 9.27 7.55 0.19
CA GLY A 139 8.59 7.49 1.48
C GLY A 139 9.29 6.51 2.43
N ASN A 140 10.07 7.05 3.36
CA ASN A 140 10.58 6.31 4.52
C ASN A 140 9.52 6.26 5.62
N THR A 141 9.66 5.38 6.62
CA THR A 141 8.70 5.32 7.74
C THR A 141 8.53 6.66 8.46
N GLY A 142 9.64 7.35 8.76
CA GLY A 142 9.66 8.59 9.53
C GLY A 142 9.91 9.86 8.70
N SER A 143 10.07 9.75 7.39
CA SER A 143 10.41 10.91 6.57
C SER A 143 10.03 10.74 5.11
N LEU A 144 9.94 11.85 4.39
CA LEU A 144 10.01 11.86 2.95
C LEU A 144 11.38 12.41 2.54
N VAL A 145 12.08 11.67 1.70
CA VAL A 145 13.39 12.07 1.17
C VAL A 145 13.37 12.03 -0.36
N ARG A 146 14.34 12.69 -1.00
CA ARG A 146 14.54 12.59 -2.44
C ARG A 146 16.01 12.49 -2.83
N PHE A 147 16.28 11.78 -3.91
CA PHE A 147 17.59 11.70 -4.56
C PHE A 147 17.55 12.44 -5.87
N LYS A 148 18.59 13.22 -6.18
CA LYS A 148 18.81 13.61 -7.59
C LYS A 148 18.97 12.35 -8.42
N TYR A 149 18.37 12.33 -9.59
CA TYR A 149 18.38 11.20 -10.50
C TYR A 149 18.64 11.67 -11.92
N THR A 150 19.68 11.13 -12.53
CA THR A 150 19.93 11.22 -13.97
C THR A 150 19.55 9.89 -14.61
N ASN A 151 18.89 9.95 -15.78
CA ASN A 151 18.56 8.76 -16.54
C ASN A 151 19.79 7.87 -16.75
N GLY A 152 19.69 6.62 -16.32
CA GLY A 152 20.79 5.65 -16.40
C GLY A 152 21.54 5.43 -15.09
N ASP A 153 21.30 6.25 -14.05
CA ASP A 153 21.94 6.07 -12.76
C ASP A 153 21.59 4.70 -12.15
N LEU A 154 22.62 3.91 -11.89
CA LEU A 154 22.50 2.62 -11.19
C LEU A 154 22.78 2.73 -9.69
N LYS A 155 23.28 3.88 -9.24
CA LYS A 155 23.57 4.21 -7.84
C LYS A 155 23.21 5.68 -7.60
N ALA A 156 22.74 5.99 -6.40
CA ALA A 156 22.53 7.36 -5.98
C ALA A 156 23.83 8.17 -6.06
N GLN A 157 23.75 9.40 -6.57
CA GLN A 157 24.89 10.30 -6.73
C GLN A 157 25.39 10.91 -5.40
N GLY A 158 24.67 10.66 -4.30
CA GLY A 158 24.99 11.15 -2.96
C GLY A 158 23.87 10.84 -1.97
N GLU A 159 24.01 11.39 -0.76
CA GLU A 159 22.98 11.29 0.28
C GLU A 159 21.67 11.96 -0.16
N PRO A 160 20.50 11.44 0.27
CA PRO A 160 19.23 12.05 -0.09
C PRO A 160 19.01 13.36 0.67
N GLU A 161 18.20 14.24 0.08
CA GLU A 161 17.65 15.41 0.76
C GLU A 161 16.38 15.00 1.52
N LYS A 162 16.32 15.25 2.82
CA LYS A 162 15.10 15.13 3.61
C LYS A 162 14.22 16.36 3.39
N LEU A 163 12.97 16.11 3.02
CA LEU A 163 11.97 17.15 2.79
C LEU A 163 11.05 17.32 4.00
N LEU A 164 10.62 16.20 4.57
CA LEU A 164 9.58 16.16 5.60
C LEU A 164 9.88 15.10 6.65
N ASP A 165 9.52 15.39 7.90
CA ASP A 165 9.32 14.40 8.95
C ASP A 165 7.87 13.91 8.94
N LEU A 166 7.69 12.61 9.07
CA LEU A 166 6.40 11.94 9.12
C LEU A 166 6.24 11.19 10.45
N PRO A 167 5.02 11.06 11.00
CA PRO A 167 4.79 10.33 12.24
C PRO A 167 5.37 8.91 12.20
N THR A 168 6.04 8.48 13.27
CA THR A 168 6.62 7.12 13.41
C THR A 168 5.86 6.27 14.44
N GLY A 169 5.96 4.95 14.30
CA GLY A 169 5.19 3.97 15.09
C GLY A 169 3.87 3.58 14.41
N GLY A 170 3.28 2.46 14.86
CA GLY A 170 2.10 1.86 14.25
C GLY A 170 2.35 1.45 12.80
N HIS A 171 1.42 1.78 11.90
CA HIS A 171 1.59 1.54 10.47
C HIS A 171 2.75 2.36 9.90
N SER A 172 3.74 1.66 9.33
CA SER A 172 5.04 2.22 8.95
C SER A 172 5.19 2.57 7.47
N THR A 173 4.32 2.08 6.59
CA THR A 173 4.42 2.33 5.15
C THR A 173 4.06 3.77 4.80
N ARG A 174 4.85 4.41 3.93
CA ARG A 174 4.53 5.71 3.33
C ARG A 174 4.55 5.58 1.81
N ASN A 175 3.42 5.78 1.16
CA ASN A 175 3.35 5.79 -0.30
C ASN A 175 3.37 7.23 -0.83
N VAL A 176 3.86 7.45 -2.04
CA VAL A 176 3.99 8.78 -2.64
C VAL A 176 3.60 8.75 -4.11
N ILE A 177 2.75 9.69 -4.52
CA ILE A 177 2.39 9.93 -5.93
C ILE A 177 2.34 11.43 -6.20
N PHE A 178 2.37 11.83 -7.47
CA PHE A 178 2.16 13.21 -7.90
C PHE A 178 0.85 13.33 -8.66
N ASN A 179 0.21 14.51 -8.63
CA ASN A 179 -0.81 14.84 -9.62
C ASN A 179 -0.21 14.84 -11.03
N ARG A 180 -1.05 14.79 -12.07
CA ARG A 180 -0.59 14.76 -13.46
C ARG A 180 0.24 15.97 -13.86
N ALA A 181 -0.09 17.14 -13.31
CA ALA A 181 0.64 18.38 -13.55
C ALA A 181 2.01 18.42 -12.83
N GLY A 182 2.26 17.50 -11.89
CA GLY A 182 3.46 17.49 -11.07
C GLY A 182 3.55 18.63 -10.05
N THR A 183 2.51 19.45 -9.92
CA THR A 183 2.49 20.59 -9.00
C THR A 183 2.17 20.22 -7.56
N LYS A 184 1.63 19.01 -7.34
CA LYS A 184 1.23 18.48 -6.04
C LYS A 184 1.70 17.05 -5.86
N MET A 185 2.13 16.75 -4.65
CA MET A 185 2.56 15.45 -4.18
C MET A 185 1.62 14.98 -3.07
N TYR A 186 1.24 13.72 -3.12
CA TYR A 186 0.38 13.10 -2.12
C TYR A 186 1.12 11.98 -1.40
N VAL A 187 1.06 11.99 -0.07
CA VAL A 187 1.77 11.03 0.79
C VAL A 187 0.77 10.31 1.69
N SER A 188 0.74 8.98 1.66
CA SER A 188 -0.09 8.22 2.59
C SER A 188 0.60 7.97 3.93
N VAL A 189 -0.17 8.07 5.00
CA VAL A 189 0.28 7.83 6.37
C VAL A 189 -0.79 7.04 7.13
N GLY A 190 -0.44 5.83 7.57
CA GLY A 190 -1.35 5.00 8.36
C GLY A 190 -1.46 5.42 9.83
N SER A 191 -2.45 4.86 10.52
CA SER A 191 -2.71 5.05 11.94
C SER A 191 -1.56 4.53 12.83
N MET A 192 -1.45 5.06 14.03
CA MET A 192 -0.60 4.58 15.11
C MET A 192 -1.16 3.29 15.73
N SER A 193 -2.49 3.20 15.78
CA SER A 193 -3.21 2.16 16.50
C SER A 193 -4.25 1.45 15.64
N ASN A 194 -4.90 0.44 16.21
CA ASN A 194 -6.00 -0.24 15.54
C ASN A 194 -7.20 0.68 15.28
N ASN A 195 -7.68 1.35 16.32
CA ASN A 195 -8.87 2.20 16.30
C ASN A 195 -8.92 3.14 17.52
N ASN A 196 -7.81 3.77 17.89
CA ASN A 196 -7.82 4.83 18.92
C ASN A 196 -8.02 6.20 18.27
N ALA A 197 -8.85 7.03 18.90
CA ALA A 197 -8.95 8.46 18.63
C ALA A 197 -7.75 9.24 19.22
N GLY A 198 -7.62 10.50 18.82
CA GLY A 198 -6.62 11.43 19.40
C GLY A 198 -5.20 11.27 18.87
N GLU A 199 -5.01 10.55 17.76
CA GLU A 199 -3.68 10.44 17.12
C GLU A 199 -3.25 11.75 16.44
N ASP A 200 -1.96 11.85 16.12
CA ASP A 200 -1.42 12.90 15.23
C ASP A 200 -2.29 13.00 13.98
N CYS A 201 -2.81 14.19 13.68
CA CYS A 201 -3.75 14.41 12.59
C CYS A 201 -3.18 14.12 11.19
N ARG A 202 -1.87 13.92 11.07
CA ARG A 202 -1.23 13.43 9.85
C ARG A 202 -1.43 11.94 9.62
N ARG A 203 -1.97 11.19 10.59
CA ARG A 203 -2.19 9.75 10.52
C ARG A 203 -3.59 9.40 10.04
N ALA A 204 -3.73 8.15 9.58
CA ALA A 204 -4.93 7.64 8.94
C ALA A 204 -5.44 8.60 7.83
N ALA A 205 -4.49 9.07 7.02
CA ALA A 205 -4.69 10.19 6.12
C ALA A 205 -3.84 10.05 4.85
N ILE A 206 -4.29 10.79 3.83
CA ILE A 206 -3.49 11.15 2.66
C ILE A 206 -3.21 12.63 2.81
N LEU A 207 -1.93 12.98 2.78
CA LEU A 207 -1.42 14.35 2.93
C LEU A 207 -1.12 14.91 1.55
N GLU A 208 -1.29 16.22 1.36
CA GLU A 208 -0.85 16.94 0.16
C GLU A 208 0.29 17.90 0.52
N PHE A 209 1.27 17.97 -0.36
CA PHE A 209 2.38 18.92 -0.34
C PHE A 209 2.68 19.41 -1.77
N ASN A 210 3.42 20.51 -1.87
CA ASN A 210 4.16 20.84 -3.09
C ASN A 210 5.39 19.90 -3.21
N PRO A 211 5.97 19.68 -4.40
CA PRO A 211 7.12 18.79 -4.59
C PRO A 211 8.34 19.11 -3.73
N ASP A 212 8.52 20.36 -3.32
CA ASP A 212 9.62 20.76 -2.43
C ASP A 212 9.32 20.48 -0.94
N GLY A 213 8.13 19.99 -0.60
CA GLY A 213 7.66 19.76 0.78
C GLY A 213 6.94 20.96 1.42
N SER A 214 6.77 22.08 0.71
CA SER A 214 5.93 23.19 1.21
C SER A 214 4.43 22.90 1.00
N GLY A 215 3.55 23.80 1.45
CA GLY A 215 2.12 23.74 1.11
C GLY A 215 1.33 22.58 1.73
N TYR A 216 1.74 22.13 2.92
CA TYR A 216 1.08 21.04 3.65
C TYR A 216 -0.42 21.27 3.86
N ARG A 217 -1.20 20.20 3.62
CA ARG A 217 -2.54 20.02 4.18
C ARG A 217 -2.89 18.54 4.28
N VAL A 218 -3.92 18.23 5.07
CA VAL A 218 -4.60 16.93 5.00
C VAL A 218 -5.51 16.94 3.78
N PHE A 219 -5.25 16.07 2.80
CA PHE A 219 -6.09 15.94 1.60
C PHE A 219 -7.35 15.13 1.90
N ALA A 220 -7.20 14.01 2.59
CA ALA A 220 -8.31 13.16 3.05
C ALA A 220 -7.93 12.46 4.36
N SER A 221 -8.91 12.16 5.20
CA SER A 221 -8.72 11.60 6.54
C SER A 221 -9.69 10.46 6.86
N GLY A 222 -9.47 9.80 7.98
CA GLY A 222 -10.27 8.67 8.40
C GLY A 222 -10.09 7.43 7.53
N ILE A 223 -8.94 7.31 6.87
CA ILE A 223 -8.54 6.12 6.12
C ILE A 223 -7.44 5.42 6.94
N ARG A 224 -7.79 4.38 7.70
CA ARG A 224 -6.88 3.77 8.71
C ARG A 224 -5.45 3.55 8.22
N ASN A 225 -5.28 2.89 7.08
CA ASN A 225 -3.96 2.60 6.52
C ASN A 225 -3.99 2.62 4.97
N PRO A 226 -3.87 3.80 4.31
CA PRO A 226 -3.95 3.93 2.85
C PRO A 226 -2.64 3.51 2.17
N VAL A 227 -2.35 2.20 2.14
CA VAL A 227 -1.04 1.70 1.67
C VAL A 227 -0.86 1.89 0.17
N GLY A 228 -1.81 1.44 -0.63
CA GLY A 228 -1.78 1.59 -2.08
C GLY A 228 -2.20 3.00 -2.47
N LEU A 229 -1.47 3.65 -3.38
CA LEU A 229 -1.84 4.93 -3.98
C LEU A 229 -1.56 4.90 -5.48
N THR A 230 -2.51 5.36 -6.28
CA THR A 230 -2.35 5.54 -7.72
C THR A 230 -3.27 6.64 -8.24
N LEU A 231 -3.02 7.15 -9.45
CA LEU A 231 -3.95 8.03 -10.15
C LEU A 231 -4.81 7.23 -11.12
N GLN A 232 -6.10 7.55 -11.17
CA GLN A 232 -6.96 7.07 -12.24
C GLN A 232 -6.52 7.65 -13.59
N PRO A 233 -6.27 6.82 -14.62
CA PRO A 233 -5.79 7.26 -15.92
C PRO A 233 -6.66 8.37 -16.50
N GLY A 234 -6.02 9.38 -17.07
CA GLY A 234 -6.73 10.51 -17.66
C GLY A 234 -7.18 11.58 -16.65
N THR A 235 -7.04 11.38 -15.34
CA THR A 235 -7.56 12.31 -14.32
C THR A 235 -6.54 12.58 -13.20
N ASP A 236 -6.85 13.53 -12.31
CA ASP A 236 -6.15 13.72 -11.03
C ASP A 236 -6.88 13.01 -9.86
N THR A 237 -7.81 12.10 -10.15
CA THR A 237 -8.51 11.33 -9.11
C THR A 237 -7.55 10.32 -8.51
N ILE A 238 -7.21 10.51 -7.24
CA ILE A 238 -6.42 9.55 -6.47
C ILE A 238 -7.30 8.34 -6.15
N TRP A 239 -6.73 7.15 -6.27
CA TRP A 239 -7.30 5.92 -5.73
C TRP A 239 -6.38 5.35 -4.68
N THR A 240 -6.97 4.81 -3.62
CA THR A 240 -6.23 4.12 -2.56
C THR A 240 -6.76 2.73 -2.32
N ALA A 241 -5.87 1.80 -2.00
CA ALA A 241 -6.19 0.53 -1.37
C ALA A 241 -5.73 0.58 0.09
N MET A 242 -6.61 0.23 1.03
CA MET A 242 -6.35 0.42 2.46
C MET A 242 -6.66 -0.81 3.31
N ASN A 243 -6.15 -0.83 4.54
CA ASN A 243 -6.44 -1.89 5.51
C ASN A 243 -7.29 -1.34 6.65
N GLU A 244 -8.45 -1.95 6.90
CA GLU A 244 -9.36 -1.58 7.97
C GLU A 244 -8.93 -2.21 9.32
N ARG A 245 -9.68 -1.87 10.37
CA ARG A 245 -9.41 -2.28 11.74
C ARG A 245 -9.60 -3.78 11.97
N ASP A 246 -8.80 -4.25 12.91
CA ASP A 246 -8.76 -5.62 13.39
C ASP A 246 -9.75 -5.82 14.56
N ASN A 247 -10.02 -7.08 14.88
CA ASN A 247 -10.72 -7.53 16.10
C ASN A 247 -12.22 -7.19 16.19
N LEU A 248 -12.91 -7.12 15.05
CA LEU A 248 -14.38 -7.05 14.98
C LEU A 248 -15.02 -8.34 14.40
N GLY A 249 -14.26 -9.43 14.40
CA GLY A 249 -14.67 -10.74 13.88
C GLY A 249 -14.09 -11.02 12.49
N ASP A 250 -14.46 -12.17 11.93
CA ASP A 250 -13.87 -12.66 10.67
C ASP A 250 -14.35 -11.89 9.43
N ASP A 251 -15.56 -11.33 9.49
CA ASP A 251 -16.23 -10.72 8.33
C ASP A 251 -16.44 -9.21 8.48
N LEU A 252 -15.92 -8.63 9.57
CA LEU A 252 -15.87 -7.19 9.78
C LEU A 252 -14.48 -6.77 10.30
N VAL A 253 -13.90 -5.68 9.80
CA VAL A 253 -14.45 -4.72 8.82
C VAL A 253 -13.83 -5.00 7.44
N PRO A 254 -14.58 -4.91 6.33
CA PRO A 254 -14.02 -5.04 4.99
C PRO A 254 -12.92 -4.00 4.75
N ASP A 255 -11.83 -4.46 4.15
CA ASP A 255 -10.88 -3.57 3.49
C ASP A 255 -11.57 -2.91 2.29
N TYR A 256 -10.93 -1.93 1.65
CA TYR A 256 -11.49 -1.35 0.44
C TYR A 256 -10.46 -0.73 -0.50
N ALA A 257 -10.88 -0.57 -1.74
CA ALA A 257 -10.29 0.34 -2.71
C ALA A 257 -11.29 1.45 -3.05
N THR A 258 -10.86 2.71 -3.09
CA THR A 258 -11.78 3.84 -3.30
C THR A 258 -11.10 5.03 -3.97
N SER A 259 -11.87 5.78 -4.74
CA SER A 259 -11.56 7.13 -5.19
C SER A 259 -11.54 8.10 -4.01
N VAL A 260 -10.46 8.86 -3.88
CA VAL A 260 -10.25 9.76 -2.75
C VAL A 260 -10.77 11.15 -3.11
N LYS A 261 -11.74 11.65 -2.34
CA LYS A 261 -12.26 13.01 -2.41
C LYS A 261 -11.43 13.99 -1.58
N ASP A 262 -11.19 15.17 -2.12
CA ASP A 262 -10.59 16.29 -1.39
C ASP A 262 -11.48 16.69 -0.19
N GLY A 263 -10.88 16.78 1.00
CA GLY A 263 -11.57 17.01 2.27
C GLY A 263 -12.40 15.82 2.76
N GLY A 264 -12.32 14.67 2.09
CA GLY A 264 -13.12 13.49 2.40
C GLY A 264 -12.74 12.86 3.74
N PHE A 265 -13.75 12.36 4.45
CA PHE A 265 -13.60 11.58 5.68
C PHE A 265 -14.16 10.17 5.47
N TYR A 266 -13.39 9.13 5.78
CA TYR A 266 -13.75 7.72 5.49
C TYR A 266 -14.09 6.89 6.74
N GLY A 267 -14.34 7.56 7.86
CA GLY A 267 -14.93 6.95 9.04
C GLY A 267 -13.95 6.66 10.17
N TRP A 268 -12.72 6.23 9.89
CA TRP A 268 -11.78 5.86 10.96
C TRP A 268 -11.46 7.06 11.89
N PRO A 269 -11.41 6.88 13.23
CA PRO A 269 -11.68 5.64 13.97
C PRO A 269 -13.15 5.50 14.42
N TYR A 270 -14.02 6.46 14.11
CA TYR A 270 -15.37 6.57 14.69
C TYR A 270 -16.43 5.70 14.01
N SER A 271 -16.26 5.41 12.72
CA SER A 271 -17.18 4.60 11.92
C SER A 271 -16.45 3.80 10.85
N TYR A 272 -17.19 2.91 10.18
CA TYR A 272 -16.75 2.15 9.01
C TYR A 272 -17.89 2.02 8.00
N ILE A 273 -17.54 1.91 6.71
CA ILE A 273 -18.49 1.80 5.59
C ILE A 273 -19.58 2.89 5.70
N GLY A 274 -19.14 4.16 5.76
CA GLY A 274 -20.03 5.27 6.04
C GLY A 274 -20.38 5.40 7.53
N SER A 275 -21.66 5.40 7.85
CA SER A 275 -22.16 5.79 9.17
C SER A 275 -22.29 4.67 10.19
N ASN A 276 -21.73 3.47 9.94
CA ASN A 276 -21.76 2.40 10.94
C ASN A 276 -20.75 2.71 12.03
N TYR A 277 -21.22 3.05 13.23
CA TYR A 277 -20.34 3.36 14.35
C TYR A 277 -19.40 2.21 14.69
N ASP A 278 -18.15 2.56 14.99
CA ASP A 278 -17.28 1.69 15.76
C ASP A 278 -17.91 1.47 17.14
N PRO A 279 -17.97 0.23 17.66
CA PRO A 279 -18.55 -0.06 18.97
C PRO A 279 -17.93 0.77 20.12
N ARG A 280 -16.68 1.22 19.98
CA ARG A 280 -16.00 2.06 20.99
C ARG A 280 -16.47 3.51 21.01
N TYR A 281 -17.16 3.97 19.96
CA TYR A 281 -17.43 5.39 19.72
C TYR A 281 -18.89 5.68 19.36
N VAL A 282 -19.82 4.81 19.77
CA VAL A 282 -21.25 4.99 19.51
C VAL A 282 -21.71 6.36 20.00
N GLY A 283 -22.25 7.17 19.08
CA GLY A 283 -22.74 8.53 19.36
C GLY A 283 -21.67 9.63 19.35
N ALA A 284 -20.39 9.31 19.20
CA ALA A 284 -19.33 10.31 19.10
C ALA A 284 -19.33 11.00 17.72
N PHE A 285 -19.30 12.33 17.70
CA PHE A 285 -19.25 13.13 16.47
C PHE A 285 -20.32 12.76 15.41
N PRO A 286 -21.63 12.84 15.73
CA PRO A 286 -22.68 12.34 14.84
C PRO A 286 -22.69 13.00 13.46
N GLU A 287 -22.41 14.30 13.37
CA GLU A 287 -22.34 14.99 12.08
C GLU A 287 -21.11 14.56 11.25
N LEU A 288 -19.99 14.20 11.91
CA LEU A 288 -18.81 13.66 11.25
C LEU A 288 -19.05 12.25 10.72
N VAL A 289 -19.66 11.38 11.53
CA VAL A 289 -19.98 10.00 11.14
C VAL A 289 -21.04 9.98 10.03
N LYS A 290 -22.02 10.89 10.09
CA LYS A 290 -23.02 11.05 9.03
C LYS A 290 -22.43 11.46 7.68
N ARG A 291 -21.34 12.24 7.66
CA ARG A 291 -20.62 12.61 6.43
C ARG A 291 -19.56 11.61 5.99
N ALA A 292 -19.35 10.52 6.74
CA ALA A 292 -18.35 9.52 6.38
C ALA A 292 -18.69 8.90 5.01
N ILE A 293 -17.71 8.86 4.13
CA ILE A 293 -17.85 8.39 2.76
C ILE A 293 -17.88 6.86 2.78
N VAL A 294 -18.87 6.28 2.09
CA VAL A 294 -18.90 4.85 1.80
C VAL A 294 -17.86 4.56 0.70
N PRO A 295 -16.91 3.64 0.92
CA PRO A 295 -15.91 3.29 -0.08
C PRO A 295 -16.50 2.70 -1.37
N ASP A 296 -15.84 2.94 -2.51
CA ASP A 296 -16.35 2.55 -3.83
C ASP A 296 -16.31 1.02 -4.08
N VAL A 297 -15.28 0.33 -3.60
CA VAL A 297 -15.10 -1.13 -3.77
C VAL A 297 -14.74 -1.77 -2.44
N LEU A 298 -15.66 -2.55 -1.88
CA LEU A 298 -15.41 -3.35 -0.68
C LEU A 298 -14.60 -4.60 -1.04
N ILE A 299 -13.60 -4.88 -0.22
CA ILE A 299 -12.71 -6.03 -0.30
C ILE A 299 -12.99 -6.89 0.94
N PRO A 300 -13.01 -8.23 0.83
CA PRO A 300 -13.24 -9.10 1.98
C PRO A 300 -12.35 -8.73 3.17
N ALA A 301 -12.94 -8.75 4.38
CA ALA A 301 -12.28 -8.36 5.61
C ALA A 301 -10.92 -9.07 5.77
N HIS A 302 -9.95 -8.34 6.31
CA HIS A 302 -8.60 -8.82 6.58
C HIS A 302 -7.79 -9.22 5.33
N SER A 303 -8.20 -8.85 4.11
CA SER A 303 -7.46 -9.18 2.88
C SER A 303 -6.09 -8.51 2.78
N ALA A 304 -5.86 -7.45 3.57
CA ALA A 304 -4.67 -6.61 3.58
C ALA A 304 -4.33 -6.07 2.18
N ALA A 305 -5.17 -5.19 1.64
CA ALA A 305 -4.93 -4.54 0.35
C ALA A 305 -3.72 -3.57 0.41
N LEU A 306 -2.63 -3.87 -0.29
CA LEU A 306 -1.36 -3.11 -0.18
C LEU A 306 -0.97 -2.34 -1.44
N GLY A 307 -1.33 -2.84 -2.62
CA GLY A 307 -0.97 -2.27 -3.91
C GLY A 307 -2.19 -2.08 -4.80
N ILE A 308 -2.18 -1.03 -5.60
CA ILE A 308 -3.22 -0.76 -6.60
C ILE A 308 -2.60 -0.11 -7.83
N THR A 309 -3.02 -0.54 -9.01
CA THR A 309 -2.65 0.11 -10.28
C THR A 309 -3.77 -0.03 -11.30
N PHE A 310 -3.95 1.01 -12.12
CA PHE A 310 -4.83 0.90 -13.28
C PHE A 310 -4.08 0.32 -14.47
N TYR A 311 -4.73 -0.58 -15.19
CA TYR A 311 -4.15 -1.18 -16.38
C TYR A 311 -4.26 -0.26 -17.58
N THR A 312 -3.13 0.32 -17.97
CA THR A 312 -2.99 1.24 -19.12
C THR A 312 -2.31 0.59 -20.33
N GLY A 313 -1.87 -0.66 -20.20
CA GLY A 313 -1.29 -1.42 -21.29
C GLY A 313 -2.33 -1.89 -22.31
N THR A 314 -1.84 -2.46 -23.42
CA THR A 314 -2.69 -3.01 -24.48
C THR A 314 -2.53 -4.52 -24.65
N GLN A 315 -1.59 -5.15 -23.94
CA GLN A 315 -1.33 -6.58 -24.03
C GLN A 315 -2.52 -7.41 -23.53
N PHE A 316 -3.17 -6.99 -22.44
CA PHE A 316 -4.30 -7.72 -21.88
C PHE A 316 -5.58 -7.47 -22.69
N PRO A 317 -6.54 -8.43 -22.67
CA PRO A 317 -7.84 -8.28 -23.31
C PRO A 317 -8.54 -6.97 -22.91
N GLN A 318 -9.39 -6.46 -23.82
CA GLN A 318 -10.06 -5.16 -23.67
C GLN A 318 -10.77 -4.99 -22.32
N ARG A 319 -11.33 -6.06 -21.74
CA ARG A 319 -12.03 -6.02 -20.44
C ARG A 319 -11.17 -5.54 -19.26
N TYR A 320 -9.85 -5.71 -19.35
CA TYR A 320 -8.91 -5.28 -18.30
C TYR A 320 -8.47 -3.82 -18.46
N ARG A 321 -8.59 -3.25 -19.67
CA ARG A 321 -8.12 -1.91 -19.97
C ARG A 321 -8.90 -0.86 -19.21
N ASN A 322 -8.17 0.05 -18.57
CA ASN A 322 -8.68 1.07 -17.65
C ASN A 322 -9.32 0.53 -16.36
N GLY A 323 -9.35 -0.79 -16.14
CA GLY A 323 -9.69 -1.38 -14.85
C GLY A 323 -8.51 -1.33 -13.89
N ALA A 324 -8.74 -1.64 -12.62
CA ALA A 324 -7.70 -1.63 -11.60
C ALA A 324 -7.39 -3.03 -11.08
N PHE A 325 -6.10 -3.30 -10.88
CA PHE A 325 -5.61 -4.47 -10.15
C PHE A 325 -5.26 -4.06 -8.72
N VAL A 326 -5.59 -4.92 -7.75
CA VAL A 326 -5.31 -4.72 -6.33
C VAL A 326 -4.58 -5.94 -5.78
N ALA A 327 -3.40 -5.73 -5.18
CA ALA A 327 -2.65 -6.79 -4.52
C ALA A 327 -3.14 -6.95 -3.07
N LEU A 328 -3.63 -8.13 -2.73
CA LEU A 328 -4.16 -8.50 -1.42
C LEU A 328 -3.16 -9.42 -0.71
N HIS A 329 -2.51 -8.88 0.32
CA HIS A 329 -1.36 -9.49 1.01
C HIS A 329 -1.73 -10.65 1.93
N GLY A 330 -2.99 -10.71 2.31
CA GLY A 330 -3.59 -11.83 3.02
C GLY A 330 -3.72 -11.68 4.53
N SER A 331 -4.76 -12.32 5.07
CA SER A 331 -5.20 -12.22 6.45
C SER A 331 -4.24 -12.87 7.45
N TRP A 332 -4.15 -12.25 8.62
CA TRP A 332 -3.55 -12.86 9.81
C TRP A 332 -4.56 -13.03 10.95
N ASN A 333 -5.65 -12.25 10.96
CA ASN A 333 -6.64 -12.16 12.03
C ASN A 333 -8.02 -12.70 11.60
N ARG A 334 -8.05 -13.88 10.97
CA ARG A 334 -9.27 -14.54 10.51
C ARG A 334 -9.15 -16.05 10.62
N SER A 335 -10.26 -16.76 10.88
CA SER A 335 -10.25 -18.23 10.94
C SER A 335 -9.98 -18.88 9.58
N MET A 336 -10.60 -18.36 8.52
CA MET A 336 -10.35 -18.75 7.13
C MET A 336 -9.60 -17.65 6.38
N ALA A 337 -8.70 -18.03 5.48
CA ALA A 337 -7.89 -17.13 4.69
C ALA A 337 -8.75 -16.15 3.89
N SER A 338 -8.28 -14.91 3.80
CA SER A 338 -8.84 -13.84 2.99
C SER A 338 -7.67 -13.09 2.36
N GLY A 339 -7.79 -12.65 1.10
CA GLY A 339 -6.68 -12.08 0.33
C GLY A 339 -5.79 -13.15 -0.29
N TYR A 340 -4.46 -12.99 -0.17
CA TYR A 340 -3.46 -13.87 -0.81
C TYR A 340 -3.66 -14.01 -2.32
N ARG A 341 -3.96 -12.90 -2.99
CA ARG A 341 -4.29 -12.87 -4.42
C ARG A 341 -4.08 -11.48 -5.01
N VAL A 342 -4.06 -11.41 -6.34
CA VAL A 342 -4.31 -10.17 -7.06
C VAL A 342 -5.76 -10.18 -7.51
N ALA A 343 -6.50 -9.16 -7.11
CA ALA A 343 -7.87 -8.92 -7.52
C ALA A 343 -7.94 -7.91 -8.65
N PHE A 344 -9.05 -7.86 -9.37
CA PHE A 344 -9.32 -6.92 -10.43
C PHE A 344 -10.74 -6.35 -10.29
N PHE A 345 -10.94 -5.08 -10.64
CA PHE A 345 -12.28 -4.55 -10.91
C PHE A 345 -12.27 -3.72 -12.20
N PRO A 346 -13.25 -3.92 -13.10
CA PRO A 346 -13.35 -3.13 -14.32
C PRO A 346 -13.83 -1.71 -14.00
N MET A 347 -13.54 -0.76 -14.88
CA MET A 347 -14.08 0.59 -14.81
C MET A 347 -14.97 0.86 -16.01
N THR A 348 -16.17 1.38 -15.78
CA THR A 348 -17.08 1.86 -16.83
C THR A 348 -17.55 3.26 -16.44
N ASN A 349 -17.31 4.26 -17.30
CA ASN A 349 -17.69 5.66 -17.05
C ASN A 349 -17.22 6.17 -15.67
N ASN A 350 -15.96 5.90 -15.32
CA ASN A 350 -15.33 6.23 -14.03
C ASN A 350 -15.99 5.58 -12.80
N LYS A 351 -16.82 4.55 -12.97
CA LYS A 351 -17.40 3.76 -11.88
C LYS A 351 -16.80 2.36 -11.87
N PRO A 352 -16.41 1.83 -10.69
CA PRO A 352 -15.92 0.47 -10.59
C PRO A 352 -17.07 -0.54 -10.73
N GLY A 353 -16.75 -1.69 -11.34
CA GLY A 353 -17.58 -2.89 -11.30
C GLY A 353 -17.26 -3.77 -10.10
N ALA A 354 -17.71 -5.02 -10.16
CA ALA A 354 -17.46 -6.00 -9.12
C ALA A 354 -15.97 -6.35 -9.01
N LEU A 355 -15.55 -6.70 -7.79
CA LEU A 355 -14.23 -7.24 -7.53
C LEU A 355 -14.17 -8.72 -7.95
N GLU A 356 -13.18 -9.07 -8.76
CA GLU A 356 -12.96 -10.40 -9.33
C GLU A 356 -11.56 -10.90 -8.97
N ASP A 357 -11.38 -12.22 -8.94
CA ASP A 357 -10.04 -12.82 -8.86
C ASP A 357 -9.29 -12.64 -10.17
N PHE A 358 -7.99 -12.33 -10.07
CA PHE A 358 -7.09 -12.34 -11.21
C PHE A 358 -5.96 -13.36 -11.02
N VAL A 359 -5.08 -13.17 -10.03
CA VAL A 359 -4.00 -14.14 -9.72
C VAL A 359 -4.23 -14.74 -8.35
N THR A 360 -4.32 -16.07 -8.26
CA THR A 360 -4.50 -16.83 -7.02
C THR A 360 -3.38 -17.87 -6.86
N GLY A 361 -3.58 -18.91 -6.03
CA GLY A 361 -2.65 -20.04 -5.90
C GLY A 361 -1.57 -19.89 -4.83
N PHE A 362 -1.59 -18.81 -4.04
CA PHE A 362 -0.59 -18.55 -2.99
C PHE A 362 -0.85 -19.29 -1.67
N VAL A 363 -2.03 -19.88 -1.51
CA VAL A 363 -2.51 -20.58 -0.31
C VAL A 363 -2.49 -22.09 -0.56
N ILE A 364 -1.98 -22.85 0.41
CA ILE A 364 -1.99 -24.33 0.41
C ILE A 364 -3.19 -24.83 1.21
N ASN A 365 -3.42 -24.22 2.37
CA ASN A 365 -4.54 -24.51 3.23
C ASN A 365 -5.13 -23.18 3.71
N ASP A 366 -6.40 -22.96 3.42
CA ASP A 366 -7.10 -21.73 3.77
C ASP A 366 -7.64 -21.73 5.20
N GLY A 367 -7.52 -22.84 5.93
CA GLY A 367 -8.01 -22.99 7.29
C GLY A 367 -9.46 -23.48 7.38
N GLU A 368 -10.06 -23.88 6.27
CA GLU A 368 -11.35 -24.57 6.27
C GLU A 368 -11.33 -25.78 7.22
N GLY A 369 -12.45 -26.00 7.92
CA GLY A 369 -12.57 -27.10 8.89
C GLY A 369 -11.67 -26.96 10.13
N GLY A 370 -11.09 -25.77 10.37
CA GLY A 370 -10.19 -25.53 11.50
C GLY A 370 -8.75 -25.99 11.26
N ALA A 371 -8.39 -26.32 10.01
CA ALA A 371 -7.03 -26.68 9.68
C ALA A 371 -6.07 -25.48 9.84
N PRO A 372 -4.76 -25.72 10.02
CA PRO A 372 -3.79 -24.63 10.04
C PRO A 372 -3.76 -23.89 8.70
N LEU A 373 -3.97 -22.57 8.71
CA LEU A 373 -3.76 -21.74 7.53
C LEU A 373 -2.30 -21.83 7.09
N GLU A 374 -2.06 -22.23 5.85
CA GLU A 374 -0.74 -22.37 5.24
C GLU A 374 -0.69 -21.66 3.90
N ARG A 375 0.29 -20.79 3.73
CA ARG A 375 0.52 -20.04 2.49
C ARG A 375 2.01 -19.97 2.19
N TRP A 376 2.36 -19.76 0.93
CA TRP A 376 3.75 -19.65 0.49
C TRP A 376 4.11 -18.31 -0.17
N GLY A 377 3.11 -17.49 -0.53
CA GLY A 377 3.34 -16.17 -1.09
C GLY A 377 2.32 -15.13 -0.62
N ARG A 378 2.68 -13.87 -0.74
CA ARG A 378 1.95 -12.70 -0.25
C ARG A 378 2.14 -11.51 -1.20
N PRO A 379 1.22 -11.27 -2.14
CA PRO A 379 1.31 -10.15 -3.08
C PRO A 379 1.32 -8.78 -2.38
N VAL A 380 2.16 -7.85 -2.85
CA VAL A 380 2.32 -6.51 -2.26
C VAL A 380 2.07 -5.40 -3.28
N GLY A 381 3.01 -5.21 -4.21
CA GLY A 381 2.98 -4.16 -5.21
C GLY A 381 2.50 -4.73 -6.54
N VAL A 382 1.78 -3.91 -7.31
CA VAL A 382 1.30 -4.27 -8.63
C VAL A 382 1.57 -3.10 -9.58
N THR A 383 2.26 -3.36 -10.70
CA THR A 383 2.71 -2.34 -11.64
C THR A 383 2.57 -2.87 -13.07
N VAL A 384 2.14 -2.03 -14.01
CA VAL A 384 2.11 -2.38 -15.44
C VAL A 384 3.52 -2.26 -16.00
N ALA A 385 4.04 -3.34 -16.58
CA ALA A 385 5.33 -3.36 -17.26
C ALA A 385 5.30 -2.59 -18.58
N ARG A 386 6.48 -2.25 -19.10
CA ARG A 386 6.60 -1.51 -20.39
C ARG A 386 6.05 -2.27 -21.59
N ASP A 387 6.15 -3.60 -21.59
CA ASP A 387 5.57 -4.45 -22.62
C ASP A 387 4.06 -4.70 -22.44
N GLY A 388 3.44 -4.08 -21.43
CA GLY A 388 2.04 -4.23 -21.09
C GLY A 388 1.71 -5.48 -20.27
N SER A 389 2.68 -6.28 -19.85
CA SER A 389 2.46 -7.30 -18.83
C SER A 389 2.21 -6.67 -17.44
N LEU A 390 1.78 -7.47 -16.47
CA LEU A 390 1.62 -7.04 -15.08
C LEU A 390 2.74 -7.61 -14.23
N LEU A 391 3.41 -6.76 -13.45
CA LEU A 391 4.37 -7.18 -12.43
C LEU A 391 3.70 -7.19 -11.06
N VAL A 392 3.95 -8.25 -10.29
CA VAL A 392 3.43 -8.42 -8.92
C VAL A 392 4.59 -8.78 -8.00
N SER A 393 4.92 -7.91 -7.06
CA SER A 393 5.90 -8.24 -6.03
C SER A 393 5.27 -9.11 -4.94
N ASP A 394 6.04 -10.04 -4.44
CA ASP A 394 5.65 -11.01 -3.41
C ASP A 394 6.76 -11.09 -2.38
N ASP A 395 6.51 -10.50 -1.21
CA ASP A 395 7.48 -10.48 -0.11
C ASP A 395 7.54 -11.79 0.66
N GLY A 396 6.51 -12.64 0.53
CA GLY A 396 6.47 -13.95 1.16
C GLY A 396 7.35 -14.96 0.43
N SER A 397 7.35 -14.94 -0.91
CA SER A 397 8.17 -15.85 -1.73
C SER A 397 9.48 -15.24 -2.24
N ASN A 398 9.76 -13.98 -1.92
CA ASN A 398 10.96 -13.24 -2.36
C ASN A 398 11.07 -13.14 -3.89
N LYS A 399 9.96 -12.84 -4.56
CA LYS A 399 9.88 -12.80 -6.02
C LYS A 399 9.11 -11.60 -6.54
N ILE A 400 9.40 -11.25 -7.78
CA ILE A 400 8.53 -10.45 -8.64
C ILE A 400 8.01 -11.41 -9.71
N TRP A 401 6.70 -11.53 -9.81
CA TRP A 401 6.01 -12.32 -10.83
C TRP A 401 5.67 -11.44 -12.03
N LYS A 402 5.79 -11.98 -13.23
CA LYS A 402 5.33 -11.37 -14.49
C LYS A 402 4.13 -12.15 -14.99
N ILE A 403 3.04 -11.43 -15.27
CA ILE A 403 1.81 -11.99 -15.83
C ILE A 403 1.62 -11.40 -17.22
N SER A 404 1.67 -12.25 -18.22
CA SER A 404 1.56 -11.87 -19.62
C SER A 404 0.31 -12.48 -20.22
N ALA A 405 -0.39 -11.78 -21.12
CA ALA A 405 -1.41 -12.41 -21.93
C ALA A 405 -0.73 -13.38 -22.90
N ALA A 406 -1.25 -14.60 -23.00
CA ALA A 406 -0.83 -15.58 -23.99
C ALA A 406 -1.11 -15.01 -25.39
N ARG A 407 -0.17 -15.21 -26.32
CA ARG A 407 -0.29 -14.77 -27.71
C ARG A 407 -1.27 -15.62 -28.49
#